data_AF-A0A1X6P5P4-F1
#
_entry.id   AF-A0A1X6P5P4-F1
#
_cell.length_a   1.000
_cell.length_b   1.000
_cell.length_c   1.000
_cell.angle_alpha   90.00
_cell.angle_beta   90.00
_cell.angle_gamma   90.00
#
_symmetry.space_group_name_H-M   'P 1'
#
loop_
_entity.id
_entity.type
_entity.pdbx_description
1 polymer ?
#
loop_
_entity_poly.entity_id
_entity_poly.type
_entity_poly.pdbx_seq_one_letter_code
_entity_poly.pdbx_strand_id
1 'polypeptide(L)'
;MPRFRPLLRAFPRGRRVLALVTALVYTPVFGAPHVVEGVPLDRDACIATYERHNAAVVARIPPERLLVYHLGDGWAPLCTFLGLPVPDVPYPHVNQAGGLPARVRATLASMAWADGWRWAAGVVAIVAVVAGVLRRQGFW
;
A
#
# COMPACT_ATOMS: atom_id res chain seq x y z
N MET A 1 9.09 -6.69 15.90
CA MET A 1 7.65 -6.48 16.17
C MET A 1 6.81 -7.62 15.55
N PRO A 2 6.26 -8.57 16.34
CA PRO A 2 5.44 -9.65 15.80
C PRO A 2 4.00 -9.56 16.35
N ARG A 3 3.09 -8.78 15.71
CA ARG A 3 1.68 -8.71 16.15
C ARG A 3 0.61 -8.72 15.04
N PHE A 4 0.97 -8.97 13.77
CA PHE A 4 0.00 -8.95 12.65
C PHE A 4 -0.03 -10.21 11.76
N ARG A 5 0.53 -11.34 12.22
CA ARG A 5 0.59 -12.59 11.43
C ARG A 5 -0.75 -13.30 11.14
N PRO A 6 -1.82 -13.28 11.98
CA PRO A 6 -2.98 -14.13 11.73
C PRO A 6 -4.02 -13.54 10.75
N LEU A 7 -4.09 -12.21 10.60
CA LEU A 7 -5.13 -11.56 9.77
C LEU A 7 -4.95 -11.74 8.26
N LEU A 8 -3.70 -11.92 7.78
CA LEU A 8 -3.41 -12.12 6.36
C LEU A 8 -3.74 -13.55 5.85
N ARG A 9 -4.10 -14.49 6.74
CA ARG A 9 -4.55 -15.85 6.36
C ARG A 9 -6.04 -15.93 6.05
N ALA A 10 -6.85 -14.97 6.51
CA ALA A 10 -8.31 -15.02 6.36
C ALA A 10 -8.83 -14.48 5.00
N PHE A 11 -7.99 -13.83 4.18
CA PHE A 11 -8.41 -13.13 2.97
C PHE A 11 -7.54 -13.46 1.73
N PRO A 12 -7.85 -14.54 0.98
CA PRO A 12 -6.99 -15.04 -0.10
C PRO A 12 -6.85 -14.09 -1.30
N ARG A 13 -7.88 -13.27 -1.60
CA ARG A 13 -7.80 -12.26 -2.66
C ARG A 13 -6.91 -11.07 -2.28
N GLY A 14 -6.97 -10.62 -1.03
CA GLY A 14 -6.09 -9.55 -0.50
C GLY A 14 -4.61 -9.96 -0.49
N ARG A 15 -4.33 -11.22 -0.14
CA ARG A 15 -2.98 -11.79 -0.21
C ARG A 15 -2.44 -11.82 -1.65
N ARG A 16 -3.27 -12.14 -2.64
CA ARG A 16 -2.87 -12.15 -4.06
C ARG A 16 -2.59 -10.74 -4.59
N VAL A 17 -3.40 -9.74 -4.23
CA VAL A 17 -3.16 -8.35 -4.62
C VAL A 17 -1.88 -7.80 -3.98
N LEU A 18 -1.66 -8.06 -2.69
CA LEU A 18 -0.44 -7.63 -2.01
C LEU A 18 0.80 -8.32 -2.61
N ALA A 19 0.71 -9.62 -2.90
CA ALA A 19 1.78 -10.36 -3.56
C ALA A 19 2.08 -9.83 -4.97
N LEU A 20 1.06 -9.47 -5.75
CA LEU A 20 1.21 -8.85 -7.07
C LEU A 20 1.94 -7.51 -6.98
N VAL A 21 1.51 -6.62 -6.07
CA VAL A 21 2.15 -5.30 -5.89
C VAL A 21 3.60 -5.45 -5.44
N THR A 22 3.88 -6.38 -4.52
CA THR A 22 5.26 -6.69 -4.12
C THR A 22 6.09 -7.21 -5.30
N ALA A 23 5.54 -8.14 -6.08
CA ALA A 23 6.23 -8.73 -7.22
C ALA A 23 6.51 -7.72 -8.35
N LEU A 24 5.59 -6.79 -8.61
CA LEU A 24 5.74 -5.82 -9.70
C LEU A 24 6.61 -4.61 -9.32
N VAL A 25 6.54 -4.17 -8.07
CA VAL A 25 7.19 -2.90 -7.66
C VAL A 25 8.48 -3.17 -6.89
N TYR A 26 8.45 -4.08 -5.92
CA TYR A 26 9.56 -4.24 -4.98
C TYR A 26 10.58 -5.28 -5.45
N THR A 27 10.13 -6.40 -6.01
CA THR A 27 11.03 -7.47 -6.48
C THR A 27 12.00 -7.03 -7.59
N PRO A 28 11.59 -6.34 -8.66
CA PRO A 28 12.51 -5.93 -9.72
C PRO A 28 13.45 -4.79 -9.28
N VAL A 29 13.07 -4.02 -8.26
CA VAL A 29 13.88 -2.90 -7.76
C VAL A 29 14.81 -3.37 -6.64
N PHE A 30 14.32 -4.06 -5.61
CA PHE A 30 15.08 -4.40 -4.39
C PHE A 30 15.42 -5.89 -4.24
N GLY A 31 14.95 -6.77 -5.13
CA GLY A 31 15.27 -8.21 -5.14
C GLY A 31 14.51 -9.09 -4.12
N ALA A 32 13.73 -10.07 -4.61
CA ALA A 32 13.06 -11.15 -3.85
C ALA A 32 12.00 -10.72 -2.77
N PRO A 33 11.19 -11.62 -2.15
CA PRO A 33 9.86 -11.32 -1.60
C PRO A 33 9.85 -10.89 -0.13
N HIS A 34 10.68 -9.90 0.24
CA HIS A 34 10.82 -9.44 1.63
C HIS A 34 9.52 -8.95 2.27
N VAL A 35 8.63 -8.31 1.50
CA VAL A 35 7.35 -7.76 2.01
C VAL A 35 6.29 -8.85 2.26
N VAL A 36 6.30 -9.95 1.50
CA VAL A 36 5.27 -11.01 1.59
C VAL A 36 5.66 -12.09 2.58
N GLU A 37 6.96 -12.41 2.66
CA GLU A 37 7.47 -13.47 3.53
C GLU A 37 7.91 -12.95 4.91
N GLY A 38 7.98 -11.61 5.08
CA GLY A 38 8.40 -10.97 6.32
C GLY A 38 9.90 -11.07 6.57
N VAL A 39 10.69 -11.24 5.50
CA VAL A 39 12.15 -11.15 5.55
C VAL A 39 12.52 -9.67 5.60
N PRO A 40 13.31 -9.22 6.59
CA PRO A 40 13.72 -7.82 6.67
C PRO A 40 14.58 -7.44 5.46
N LEU A 41 14.38 -6.22 4.97
CA LEU A 41 15.23 -5.63 3.95
C LEU A 41 16.63 -5.39 4.51
N ASP A 42 17.65 -5.82 3.75
CA ASP A 42 19.04 -5.48 4.07
C ASP A 42 19.29 -4.01 3.72
N ARG A 43 19.74 -3.24 4.72
CA ARG A 43 19.90 -1.79 4.60
C ARG A 43 20.90 -1.41 3.53
N ASP A 44 22.04 -2.08 3.51
CA ASP A 44 23.15 -1.72 2.62
C ASP A 44 22.83 -2.13 1.18
N ALA A 45 22.16 -3.27 0.99
CA ALA A 45 21.62 -3.67 -0.30
C ALA A 45 20.58 -2.67 -0.83
N CYS A 46 19.70 -2.15 0.03
CA CYS A 46 18.74 -1.11 -0.35
C CYS A 46 19.42 0.18 -0.81
N ILE A 47 20.42 0.65 -0.05
CA ILE A 47 21.18 1.87 -0.38
C ILE A 47 21.93 1.67 -1.70
N ALA A 48 22.68 0.58 -1.83
CA ALA A 48 23.44 0.29 -3.03
C ALA A 48 22.53 0.19 -4.27
N THR A 49 21.32 -0.35 -4.12
CA THR A 49 20.36 -0.44 -5.20
C THR A 49 19.78 0.92 -5.59
N TYR A 50 19.44 1.75 -4.61
CA TYR A 50 19.02 3.14 -4.83
C TYR A 50 20.08 3.94 -5.60
N GLU A 51 21.33 3.87 -5.15
CA GLU A 51 22.45 4.58 -5.77
C GLU A 51 22.72 4.10 -7.20
N ARG A 52 22.76 2.77 -7.41
CA ARG A 52 22.92 2.18 -8.76
C ARG A 52 21.81 2.62 -9.72
N HIS A 53 20.56 2.65 -9.25
CA HIS A 53 19.44 3.08 -10.07
C HIS A 53 19.58 4.54 -10.49
N ASN A 54 19.83 5.44 -9.53
CA ASN A 54 19.98 6.87 -9.81
C ASN A 54 21.15 7.13 -10.78
N ALA A 55 22.29 6.48 -10.55
CA ALA A 55 23.46 6.59 -11.43
C ALA A 55 23.14 6.11 -12.86
N ALA A 56 22.40 4.99 -13.00
CA ALA A 56 22.01 4.46 -14.30
C ALA A 56 21.04 5.39 -15.06
N VAL A 57 20.16 6.09 -14.36
CA VAL A 57 19.26 7.10 -14.96
C VAL A 57 20.08 8.31 -15.43
N VAL A 58 20.95 8.85 -14.58
CA VAL A 58 21.81 10.01 -14.91
C VAL A 58 22.73 9.71 -16.08
N ALA A 59 23.30 8.51 -16.16
CA ALA A 59 24.21 8.12 -17.24
C ALA A 59 23.50 7.92 -18.59
N ARG A 60 22.20 7.62 -18.59
CA ARG A 60 21.45 7.24 -19.80
C ARG A 60 20.68 8.39 -20.43
N ILE A 61 20.26 9.38 -19.65
CA ILE A 61 19.42 10.48 -20.13
C ILE A 61 20.32 11.70 -20.39
N PRO A 62 20.25 12.33 -21.59
CA PRO A 62 20.97 13.56 -21.85
C PRO A 62 20.65 14.66 -20.82
N PRO A 63 21.64 15.46 -20.38
CA PRO A 63 21.48 16.42 -19.28
C PRO A 63 20.41 17.47 -19.55
N GLU A 64 20.21 17.87 -20.81
CA GLU A 64 19.16 18.80 -21.23
C GLU A 64 17.74 18.24 -21.08
N ARG A 65 17.60 16.92 -20.94
CA ARG A 65 16.32 16.22 -20.71
C ARG A 65 16.19 15.66 -19.29
N LEU A 66 17.14 15.97 -18.40
CA LEU A 66 17.17 15.44 -17.04
C LEU A 66 17.32 16.55 -16.01
N LEU A 67 16.38 16.62 -15.07
CA LEU A 67 16.52 17.40 -13.85
C LEU A 67 16.81 16.46 -12.69
N VAL A 68 17.98 16.59 -12.07
CA VAL A 68 18.26 15.95 -10.77
C VAL A 68 17.70 16.86 -9.68
N TYR A 69 16.56 16.46 -9.13
CA TYR A 69 15.78 17.25 -8.17
C TYR A 69 15.86 16.64 -6.76
N HIS A 70 16.24 17.44 -5.77
CA HIS A 70 16.30 17.02 -4.37
C HIS A 70 15.04 17.40 -3.62
N LEU A 71 14.67 16.60 -2.61
CA LEU A 71 13.54 16.89 -1.75
C LEU A 71 13.74 18.23 -1.03
N GLY A 72 12.86 19.18 -1.29
CA GLY A 72 12.91 20.52 -0.69
C GLY A 72 13.43 21.62 -1.63
N ASP A 73 13.88 21.28 -2.84
CA ASP A 73 14.36 22.26 -3.83
C ASP A 73 13.29 23.29 -4.27
N GLY A 74 12.01 23.02 -3.97
CA GLY A 74 10.90 23.95 -4.20
C GLY A 74 10.50 24.09 -5.68
N TRP A 75 9.71 25.12 -5.98
CA TRP A 75 9.16 25.32 -7.33
C TRP A 75 10.19 25.78 -8.36
N ALA A 76 11.13 26.62 -7.96
CA ALA A 76 12.00 27.33 -8.89
C ALA A 76 12.77 26.41 -9.87
N PRO A 77 13.57 25.42 -9.42
CA PRO A 77 14.32 24.56 -10.35
C PRO A 77 13.42 23.70 -11.23
N LEU A 78 12.27 23.27 -10.73
CA LEU A 78 11.30 22.49 -11.49
C LEU A 78 10.63 23.33 -12.59
N CYS A 79 10.14 24.51 -12.24
CA CYS A 79 9.48 25.43 -13.17
C CYS A 79 10.45 25.91 -14.26
N THR A 80 11.70 26.26 -13.89
CA THR A 80 12.73 26.63 -14.86
C THR A 80 13.01 25.50 -15.86
N PHE A 81 13.18 24.27 -15.37
CA PHE A 81 13.43 23.12 -16.24
C PHE A 81 12.25 22.82 -17.18
N LEU A 82 11.01 23.02 -16.73
CA LEU A 82 9.81 22.81 -17.53
C LEU A 82 9.43 24.00 -18.43
N GLY A 83 10.11 25.14 -18.31
CA GLY A 83 9.76 26.37 -19.03
C GLY A 83 8.42 26.98 -18.60
N LEU A 84 8.03 26.79 -17.32
CA LEU A 84 6.77 27.25 -16.76
C LEU A 84 7.00 28.37 -15.73
N PRO A 85 6.02 29.26 -15.49
CA PRO A 85 6.09 30.23 -14.41
C PRO A 85 6.05 29.55 -13.04
N VAL A 86 6.71 30.17 -12.05
CA VAL A 86 6.64 29.75 -10.64
C VAL A 86 5.27 30.16 -10.08
N PRO A 87 4.49 29.25 -9.49
CA PRO A 87 3.19 29.59 -8.92
C PRO A 87 3.33 30.30 -7.56
N ASP A 88 2.39 31.19 -7.25
CA ASP A 88 2.30 31.88 -5.95
C ASP A 88 1.60 31.01 -4.90
N VAL A 89 2.07 29.77 -4.74
CA VAL A 89 1.61 28.84 -3.70
C VAL A 89 2.79 28.12 -3.07
N PRO A 90 2.72 27.76 -1.78
CA PRO A 90 3.77 26.99 -1.14
C PRO A 90 4.02 25.65 -1.84
N TYR A 91 5.27 25.20 -1.85
CA TYR A 91 5.60 23.87 -2.38
C TYR A 91 4.95 22.77 -1.51
N PRO A 92 4.29 21.76 -2.11
CA PRO A 92 3.48 20.81 -1.36
C PRO A 92 4.33 19.87 -0.50
N HIS A 93 3.85 19.58 0.72
CA HIS A 93 4.49 18.64 1.65
C HIS A 93 3.48 17.65 2.24
N VAL A 94 2.99 16.73 1.41
CA VAL A 94 1.78 15.93 1.72
C VAL A 94 2.03 14.46 2.10
N ASN A 95 3.18 13.88 1.73
CA ASN A 95 3.44 12.45 1.90
C ASN A 95 4.47 12.16 3.01
N GLN A 96 4.18 12.61 4.23
CA GLN A 96 5.04 12.33 5.38
C GLN A 96 5.01 10.86 5.81
N ALA A 97 6.10 10.37 6.40
CA ALA A 97 6.30 8.96 6.78
C ALA A 97 5.21 8.36 7.71
N GLY A 98 4.36 9.18 8.33
CA GLY A 98 3.21 8.76 9.14
C GLY A 98 1.85 8.72 8.41
N GLY A 99 1.74 9.27 7.20
CA GLY A 99 0.47 9.40 6.48
C GLY A 99 0.00 8.11 5.80
N LEU A 100 0.94 7.32 5.28
CA LEU A 100 0.62 6.05 4.61
C LEU A 100 -0.01 5.01 5.56
N PRO A 101 0.50 4.78 6.78
CA PRO A 101 -0.14 3.89 7.75
C PRO A 101 -1.56 4.33 8.15
N ALA A 102 -1.79 5.64 8.26
CA ALA A 102 -3.11 6.19 8.60
C ALA A 102 -4.12 5.98 7.46
N ARG A 103 -3.71 6.22 6.21
CA ARG A 103 -4.54 6.00 5.02
C ARG A 103 -4.83 4.50 4.80
N VAL A 104 -3.81 3.65 4.91
CA VAL A 104 -3.97 2.19 4.83
C VAL A 104 -4.90 1.67 5.93
N ARG A 105 -4.76 2.15 7.17
CA ARG A 105 -5.68 1.83 8.27
C ARG A 105 -7.12 2.24 7.96
N ALA A 106 -7.34 3.44 7.44
CA ALA A 106 -8.68 3.92 7.10
C ALA A 106 -9.32 3.09 5.98
N THR A 107 -8.56 2.74 4.95
CA THR A 107 -9.03 1.86 3.86
C THR A 107 -9.28 0.42 4.35
N LEU A 108 -8.45 -0.13 5.23
CA LEU A 108 -8.69 -1.46 5.81
C LEU A 108 -9.89 -1.45 6.77
N ALA A 109 -10.09 -0.38 7.52
CA ALA A 109 -11.24 -0.21 8.40
C ALA A 109 -12.53 -0.18 7.58
N SER A 110 -12.61 0.59 6.47
CA SER A 110 -13.80 0.64 5.62
C SER A 110 -14.13 -0.71 4.97
N MET A 111 -13.12 -1.53 4.66
CA MET A 111 -13.33 -2.90 4.20
C MET A 111 -13.90 -3.82 5.31
N ALA A 112 -13.48 -3.63 6.57
CA ALA A 112 -13.98 -4.42 7.70
C ALA A 112 -15.47 -4.17 8.02
N TRP A 113 -15.99 -2.96 7.80
CA TRP A 113 -17.42 -2.66 7.95
C TRP A 113 -18.28 -3.41 6.92
N ALA A 114 -17.80 -3.57 5.69
CA ALA A 114 -18.50 -4.31 4.63
C ALA A 114 -18.58 -5.82 4.93
N ASP A 115 -17.58 -6.38 5.62
CA ASP A 115 -17.60 -7.79 6.04
C ASP A 115 -18.49 -8.04 7.28
N GLY A 116 -18.77 -7.02 8.09
CA GLY A 116 -19.71 -7.12 9.22
C GLY A 116 -21.14 -7.46 8.79
N TRP A 117 -21.60 -6.90 7.66
CA TRP A 117 -22.92 -7.20 7.10
C TRP A 117 -23.05 -8.66 6.66
N ARG A 118 -21.95 -9.27 6.17
CA ARG A 118 -21.93 -10.67 5.72
C ARG A 118 -22.06 -11.64 6.91
N TRP A 119 -21.45 -11.32 8.05
CA TRP A 119 -21.65 -12.07 9.29
C TRP A 119 -23.06 -11.88 9.86
N ALA A 120 -23.58 -10.65 9.83
CA ALA A 120 -24.95 -10.37 10.27
C ALA A 120 -25.99 -11.15 9.44
N ALA A 121 -25.86 -11.16 8.10
CA ALA A 121 -26.71 -11.94 7.22
C ALA A 121 -26.62 -13.45 7.50
N GLY A 122 -25.41 -13.96 7.78
CA GLY A 122 -25.20 -15.35 8.19
C GLY A 122 -25.89 -15.71 9.50
N VAL A 123 -25.79 -14.85 10.53
CA VAL A 123 -26.46 -15.04 11.82
C VAL A 123 -27.98 -15.01 11.67
N VAL A 124 -28.53 -14.07 10.90
CA VAL A 124 -29.98 -13.98 10.64
C VAL A 124 -30.50 -15.22 9.93
N ALA A 125 -29.78 -15.73 8.93
CA ALA A 125 -30.15 -16.96 8.24
C ALA A 125 -30.14 -18.18 9.18
N ILE A 126 -29.13 -18.30 10.04
CA ILE A 126 -29.05 -19.38 11.05
C ILE A 126 -30.22 -19.28 12.03
N VAL A 127 -30.52 -18.08 12.56
CA VAL A 127 -31.65 -17.87 13.48
C VAL A 127 -32.98 -18.22 12.81
N ALA A 128 -33.18 -17.85 11.54
CA ALA A 128 -34.38 -18.19 10.79
C ALA A 128 -34.54 -19.71 10.58
N VAL A 129 -33.45 -20.42 10.29
CA VAL A 129 -33.44 -21.88 10.16
C VAL A 129 -33.77 -22.55 11.49
N VAL A 130 -33.12 -22.13 12.58
CA VAL A 130 -33.36 -22.67 13.94
C VAL A 130 -34.81 -22.42 14.37
N ALA A 131 -35.33 -21.22 14.18
CA ALA A 131 -36.73 -20.90 14.48
C ALA A 131 -37.71 -21.74 13.64
N GLY A 132 -37.40 -21.96 12.37
CA GLY A 132 -38.20 -22.83 11.49
C GLY A 132 -38.20 -24.29 11.93
N VAL A 133 -37.05 -24.81 12.37
CA VAL A 133 -36.93 -26.18 12.91
C VAL A 133 -37.70 -26.33 14.22
N LEU A 134 -37.57 -25.37 15.14
CA LEU A 134 -38.27 -25.39 16.43
C LEU A 134 -39.80 -25.34 16.27
N ARG A 135 -40.31 -24.52 15.33
CA ARG A 135 -41.74 -24.48 14.97
C ARG A 135 -42.21 -25.81 14.37
N ARG A 136 -41.42 -26.42 13.49
CA ARG A 136 -41.78 -27.73 12.90
C ARG A 136 -41.78 -28.86 13.93
N GLN A 137 -40.98 -28.74 15.00
CA GLN A 137 -40.95 -29.71 16.11
C GLN A 137 -41.96 -29.42 17.21
N GLY A 138 -42.85 -28.43 17.04
CA GLY A 138 -43.96 -28.17 17.96
C GLY A 138 -43.53 -27.57 19.31
N PHE A 139 -42.33 -26.97 19.38
CA PHE A 139 -41.87 -26.28 20.60
C PHE A 139 -42.52 -24.90 20.80
N TRP A 140 -43.31 -24.43 19.82
CA TRP A 140 -44.12 -23.22 19.82
C TRP A 140 -45.29 -23.35 18.85
#